data_AF-A0A8T3M033-F1
#
_entry.id   AF-A0A8T3M033-F1
#
_cell.length_a   1.000
_cell.length_b   1.000
_cell.length_c   1.000
_cell.angle_alpha   90.00
_cell.angle_beta   90.00
_cell.angle_gamma   90.00
#
_symmetry.space_group_name_H-M   'P 1'
#
loop_
_entity.id
_entity.type
_entity.pdbx_description
1 polymer ?
#
loop_
_entity_poly.entity_id
_entity_poly.type
_entity_poly.pdbx_seq_one_letter_code
_entity_poly.pdbx_strand_id
1 'polypeptide(L)'
;MTHSRSKALMRTNVTLPGPLLARVDSVAGPRGRSRYVAEAVAQRVRRDELGAAIRETAGAMVGKPGWMGPDDVISWVEGLRSEDTE
;
A
#
# COMPACT_ATOMS: atom_id res chain seq x y z
N MET A 1 8.96 30.73 5.64
CA MET A 1 9.55 29.86 4.59
C MET A 1 8.48 28.91 4.08
N THR A 2 7.73 29.33 3.07
CA THR A 2 6.59 28.59 2.54
C THR A 2 7.08 27.61 1.47
N HIS A 3 7.25 26.34 1.83
CA HIS A 3 7.61 25.29 0.87
C HIS A 3 6.41 24.93 -0.02
N SER A 4 6.12 25.74 -1.03
CA SER A 4 5.37 25.26 -2.18
C SER A 4 6.32 24.45 -3.05
N ARG A 5 6.59 23.19 -2.67
CA ARG A 5 7.22 22.24 -3.58
C ARG A 5 6.13 21.81 -4.55
N SER A 6 5.82 22.65 -5.55
CA SER A 6 5.04 22.19 -6.70
C SER A 6 5.83 21.01 -7.28
N LYS A 7 5.32 19.79 -7.11
CA LYS A 7 5.92 18.61 -7.73
C LYS A 7 5.89 18.88 -9.23
N ALA A 8 7.06 19.04 -9.84
CA ALA A 8 7.18 19.24 -11.28
C ALA A 8 6.47 18.07 -11.98
N LEU A 9 5.41 18.37 -12.73
CA LEU A 9 4.69 17.37 -13.50
C LEU A 9 5.46 17.10 -14.79
N MET A 10 5.84 15.85 -15.01
CA MET A 10 6.47 15.42 -16.25
C MET A 10 5.43 14.80 -17.18
N ARG A 11 5.34 15.30 -18.41
CA ARG A 11 4.43 14.72 -19.41
C ARG A 11 4.96 13.35 -19.84
N THR A 12 4.14 12.32 -19.67
CA THR A 12 4.45 10.95 -20.09
C THR A 12 3.30 10.43 -20.96
N ASN A 13 3.61 9.88 -22.12
CA ASN A 13 2.62 9.23 -22.98
C ASN A 13 2.51 7.76 -22.57
N VAL A 14 1.30 7.32 -22.24
CA VAL A 14 1.00 5.93 -21.83
C VAL A 14 -0.13 5.40 -22.70
N THR A 15 0.08 4.22 -23.29
CA THR A 15 -0.96 3.51 -24.06
C THR A 15 -1.72 2.59 -23.12
N LEU A 16 -3.05 2.69 -23.13
CA LEU A 16 -3.95 1.88 -22.32
C LEU A 16 -4.98 1.19 -23.23
N PRO A 17 -5.48 0.00 -22.86
CA PRO A 17 -6.60 -0.61 -23.56
C PRO A 17 -7.82 0.32 -23.59
N GLY A 18 -8.44 0.49 -24.76
CA GLY A 18 -9.62 1.34 -24.94
C GLY A 18 -10.75 1.09 -23.91
N PRO A 19 -11.12 -0.17 -23.63
CA PRO A 19 -12.13 -0.47 -22.60
C PRO A 19 -11.74 -0.01 -21.19
N LEU A 20 -10.45 -0.05 -20.85
CA LEU A 20 -9.97 0.43 -19.56
C LEU A 20 -10.06 1.96 -19.50
N LEU A 21 -9.67 2.64 -20.57
CA LEU A 21 -9.76 4.10 -20.65
C LEU A 21 -11.21 4.57 -20.51
N ALA A 22 -12.17 3.90 -21.15
CA ALA A 22 -13.59 4.20 -21.01
C ALA A 22 -14.10 4.05 -19.56
N ARG A 23 -13.61 3.05 -18.81
CA ARG A 23 -13.91 2.90 -17.38
C ARG A 23 -13.28 3.99 -16.53
N VAL A 24 -12.06 4.41 -16.84
CA VAL A 24 -11.43 5.56 -16.17
C VAL A 24 -12.25 6.81 -16.44
N ASP A 25 -12.75 6.99 -17.67
CA ASP A 25 -13.55 8.14 -18.06
C ASP A 25 -14.88 8.23 -17.32
N SER A 26 -15.56 7.10 -17.13
CA SER A 26 -16.82 7.07 -16.38
C SER A 26 -16.64 7.45 -14.91
N VAL A 27 -15.47 7.20 -14.33
CA VAL A 27 -15.18 7.48 -12.91
C VAL A 27 -14.57 8.87 -12.72
N ALA A 28 -13.57 9.23 -13.53
CA ALA A 28 -12.77 10.43 -13.37
C ALA A 28 -13.33 11.65 -14.13
N GLY A 29 -14.19 11.41 -15.13
CA GLY A 29 -14.70 12.43 -16.03
C GLY A 29 -13.67 12.97 -17.04
N PRO A 30 -14.08 13.90 -17.92
CA PRO A 30 -13.29 14.30 -19.10
C PRO A 30 -11.91 14.92 -18.81
N ARG A 31 -11.75 15.54 -17.64
CA ARG A 31 -10.51 16.23 -17.23
C ARG A 31 -9.77 15.53 -16.07
N GLY A 32 -10.30 14.44 -15.55
CA GLY A 32 -9.77 13.76 -14.37
C GLY A 32 -8.80 12.62 -14.64
N ARG A 33 -8.61 12.21 -15.91
CA ARG A 33 -7.81 11.03 -16.28
C ARG A 33 -6.40 11.06 -15.71
N SER A 34 -5.66 12.15 -15.92
CA SER A 34 -4.27 12.25 -15.46
C SER A 34 -4.16 12.16 -13.94
N ARG A 35 -5.08 12.79 -13.21
CA ARG A 35 -5.13 12.69 -11.74
C ARG A 35 -5.45 11.27 -11.30
N TYR A 36 -6.48 10.67 -11.88
CA TYR A 36 -6.90 9.31 -11.56
C TYR A 36 -5.77 8.29 -11.79
N VAL A 37 -5.11 8.37 -12.95
CA VAL A 37 -3.98 7.49 -13.29
C VAL A 37 -2.81 7.73 -12.33
N ALA A 38 -2.47 8.99 -12.04
CA ALA A 38 -1.38 9.31 -11.11
C ALA A 38 -1.64 8.75 -9.70
N GLU A 39 -2.86 8.89 -9.18
CA GLU A 39 -3.26 8.36 -7.88
C GLU A 39 -3.23 6.82 -7.85
N ALA A 40 -3.76 6.17 -8.89
CA ALA A 40 -3.75 4.72 -9.01
C ALA A 40 -2.33 4.15 -9.08
N VAL A 41 -1.45 4.79 -9.87
CA VAL A 41 -0.03 4.40 -9.97
C VAL A 41 0.67 4.63 -8.63
N ALA A 42 0.48 5.77 -7.97
CA ALA A 42 1.08 6.04 -6.66
C ALA A 42 0.65 5.01 -5.61
N GLN A 43 -0.64 4.64 -5.60
CA GLN A 43 -1.16 3.60 -4.71
C GLN A 43 -0.52 2.24 -5.01
N ARG A 44 -0.36 1.89 -6.30
CA ARG A 44 0.25 0.62 -6.70
C ARG A 44 1.73 0.55 -6.32
N VAL A 45 2.50 1.59 -6.63
CA VAL A 45 3.93 1.69 -6.27
C VAL A 45 4.12 1.50 -4.77
N ARG A 46 3.35 2.20 -3.94
CA ARG A 46 3.43 2.05 -2.48
C ARG A 46 3.18 0.61 -2.00
N ARG A 47 2.21 -0.10 -2.62
CA ARG A 47 1.94 -1.50 -2.28
C ARG A 47 3.09 -2.41 -2.70
N ASP A 48 3.65 -2.17 -3.88
CA ASP A 48 4.76 -2.96 -4.41
C ASP A 48 6.02 -2.77 -3.55
N GLU A 49 6.31 -1.53 -3.13
CA GLU A 49 7.40 -1.18 -2.19
C GLU A 49 7.22 -1.85 -0.83
N LEU A 50 6.02 -1.77 -0.24
CA LEU A 50 5.72 -2.44 1.03
C LEU A 50 5.90 -3.96 0.91
N GLY A 51 5.38 -4.55 -0.17
CA GLY A 51 5.54 -5.98 -0.42
C GLY A 51 7.01 -6.39 -0.60
N ALA A 52 7.82 -5.54 -1.24
CA ALA A 52 9.25 -5.77 -1.37
C ALA A 52 9.95 -5.74 -0.01
N ALA A 53 9.67 -4.71 0.81
CA ALA A 53 10.24 -4.58 2.15
C ALA A 53 9.87 -5.76 3.06
N ILE A 54 8.62 -6.22 3.02
CA ILE A 54 8.18 -7.40 3.79
C ILE A 54 8.95 -8.66 3.37
N ARG A 55 9.15 -8.87 2.06
CA ARG A 55 9.90 -10.03 1.56
C ARG A 55 11.38 -9.94 1.92
N GLU A 56 11.98 -8.76 1.79
CA GLU A 56 13.39 -8.53 2.11
C GLU A 56 13.67 -8.71 3.61
N THR A 57 12.75 -8.29 4.46
CA THR A 57 12.87 -8.39 5.92
C THR A 57 12.28 -9.67 6.51
N ALA A 58 11.81 -10.60 5.66
CA ALA A 58 11.21 -11.84 6.11
C ALA A 58 12.19 -12.63 6.98
N GLY A 59 11.78 -12.92 8.21
CA GLY A 59 12.60 -13.67 9.17
C GLY A 59 13.70 -12.84 9.86
N ALA A 60 13.83 -11.54 9.59
CA ALA A 60 14.87 -10.69 10.21
C ALA A 60 14.81 -10.65 11.75
N MET A 61 13.64 -10.91 12.33
CA MET A 61 13.40 -10.96 13.77
C MET A 61 13.50 -12.38 14.37
N VAL A 62 13.54 -13.44 13.56
CA VAL A 62 13.54 -14.82 14.08
C VAL A 62 14.78 -15.05 14.94
N GLY A 63 14.56 -15.52 16.18
CA GLY A 63 15.63 -15.79 17.15
C GLY A 63 16.22 -14.53 17.81
N LYS A 64 15.65 -13.35 17.61
CA LYS A 64 16.02 -12.11 18.33
C LYS A 64 15.20 -11.97 19.63
N PRO A 65 15.73 -11.28 20.66
CA PRO A 65 14.95 -10.98 21.87
C PRO A 65 13.63 -10.28 21.53
N GLY A 66 12.53 -10.75 22.13
CA GLY A 66 11.18 -10.22 21.88
C GLY A 66 10.49 -10.80 20.63
N TRP A 67 11.13 -11.70 19.89
CA TRP A 67 10.45 -12.51 18.88
C TRP A 67 9.48 -13.50 19.53
N MET A 68 8.24 -13.53 19.06
CA MET A 68 7.24 -14.52 19.41
C MET A 68 7.02 -15.43 18.21
N GLY A 69 7.14 -16.73 18.42
CA GLY A 69 6.75 -17.72 17.42
C GLY A 69 5.24 -17.72 17.19
N PRO A 70 4.77 -18.41 16.14
CA PRO A 70 3.33 -18.52 15.87
C PRO A 70 2.52 -19.04 17.07
N ASP A 71 3.04 -20.06 17.76
CA ASP A 71 2.36 -20.68 18.91
C ASP A 71 2.31 -19.72 20.11
N ASP A 72 3.39 -18.94 20.34
CA ASP A 72 3.45 -17.93 21.40
C ASP A 72 2.41 -16.83 21.18
N VAL A 73 2.24 -16.40 19.93
CA VAL A 73 1.24 -15.38 19.55
C VAL A 73 -0.18 -15.92 19.75
N ILE A 74 -0.43 -17.18 19.37
CA ILE A 74 -1.75 -17.80 19.55
C ILE A 74 -2.11 -17.86 21.03
N SER A 75 -1.20 -18.38 21.87
CA SER A 75 -1.42 -18.47 23.32
C SER A 75 -1.64 -17.09 23.95
N TRP A 76 -0.91 -16.06 23.50
CA TRP A 76 -1.10 -14.68 23.95
C TRP A 76 -2.48 -14.11 23.58
N VAL A 77 -2.95 -14.33 22.34
CA VAL A 77 -4.29 -13.88 21.90
C VAL A 77 -5.40 -14.61 22.65
N GLU A 78 -5.23 -15.91 22.93
CA GLU A 78 -6.18 -16.69 23.71
C GLU A 78 -6.29 -16.16 25.15
N GLY A 79 -5.15 -15.86 25.80
CA GLY A 79 -5.12 -15.25 27.13
C GLY A 79 -5.88 -13.92 27.20
N LEU A 80 -5.64 -13.02 26.23
CA LEU A 80 -6.37 -11.75 26.13
C LEU A 80 -7.88 -11.94 26.01
N ARG A 81 -8.33 -12.94 25.24
CA ARG A 81 -9.76 -13.20 25.05
C ARG A 81 -10.44 -13.81 26.28
N SER A 82 -9.70 -14.60 27.05
CA SER A 82 -10.21 -15.13 28.32
C SER A 82 -10.37 -14.06 29.39
N GLU A 83 -9.50 -13.04 29.40
CA GLU A 83 -9.58 -11.91 30.34
C GLU A 83 -10.78 -10.99 30.09
N ASP A 84 -11.23 -10.86 28.84
CA ASP A 84 -12.41 -10.05 28.47
C ASP A 84 -13.77 -10.74 28.75
N THR A 85 -13.77 -12.02 29.14
CA THR A 85 -15.00 -12.83 29.35
C THR A 85 -15.35 -13.04 30.84
N GLU A 86 -14.57 -12.50 31.77
CA GLU A 86 -14.88 -12.42 33.22
C GLU A 86 -15.41 -11.04 33.63
#